data_AF-A0A3E3HWH9-F1
#
_entry.id   AF-A0A3E3HWH9-F1
#
_cell.length_a   1.000
_cell.length_b   1.000
_cell.length_c   1.000
_cell.angle_alpha   90.00
_cell.angle_beta   90.00
_cell.angle_gamma   90.00
#
_symmetry.space_group_name_H-M   'P 1'
#
loop_
_entity.id
_entity.type
_entity.pdbx_description
1 polymer ?
#
loop_
_entity_poly.entity_id
_entity_poly.type
_entity_poly.pdbx_seq_one_letter_code
_entity_poly.pdbx_strand_id
1 'polypeptide(L)'
;MGEFFRELQVDNGLRKIKVNDEGEYIEVSVNDSTFFDRFADLLVWVGDKEKELKQYGDTHKADTLEDMEVVREVMRKRTQTYQECCQRLDVLFGEGCCRKVFGNVVPDDLLIMDFLEQLTPVIEELGKERNKNLSLKYNRSRKGAASTKRKTLPGSDV
;
A
#
# COMPACT_ATOMS: atom_id res chain seq x y z
N MET A 1 13.19 -21.30 40.42
CA MET A 1 12.17 -21.33 39.36
C MET A 1 12.85 -20.90 38.07
N GLY A 2 12.83 -21.73 37.03
CA GLY A 2 13.35 -21.32 35.71
C GLY A 2 12.32 -20.44 35.02
N GLU A 3 12.76 -19.33 34.41
CA GLU A 3 11.88 -18.47 33.61
C GLU A 3 11.33 -19.23 32.41
N PHE A 4 10.01 -19.09 32.18
CA PHE A 4 9.36 -19.63 31.00
C PHE A 4 9.46 -18.60 29.87
N PHE A 5 10.32 -18.87 28.89
CA PHE A 5 10.44 -18.09 27.67
C PHE A 5 9.86 -18.87 26.49
N ARG A 6 9.06 -18.21 25.64
CA ARG A 6 8.65 -18.74 24.33
C ARG A 6 8.68 -17.63 23.29
N GLU A 7 9.18 -18.00 22.10
CA GLU A 7 9.12 -17.15 20.92
C GLU A 7 7.76 -17.34 20.21
N LEU A 8 7.16 -16.23 19.76
CA LEU A 8 5.94 -16.22 18.97
C LEU A 8 6.19 -15.38 17.72
N GLN A 9 5.99 -16.00 16.55
CA GLN A 9 6.12 -15.33 15.26
C GLN A 9 4.74 -15.14 14.65
N VAL A 10 4.36 -13.89 14.40
CA VAL A 10 3.11 -13.54 13.71
C VAL A 10 3.43 -13.22 12.26
N ASP A 11 2.76 -13.92 11.33
CA ASP A 11 2.74 -13.57 9.92
C ASP A 11 1.96 -12.25 9.73
N ASN A 12 2.67 -11.14 9.62
CA ASN A 12 2.11 -9.81 9.41
C ASN A 12 1.74 -9.55 7.93
N GLY A 13 1.85 -10.56 7.05
CA GLY A 13 1.46 -10.43 5.64
C GLY A 13 2.30 -9.43 4.86
N LEU A 14 3.51 -9.10 5.31
CA LEU A 14 4.38 -8.17 4.59
C LEU A 14 4.79 -8.74 3.23
N ARG A 15 4.71 -7.92 2.20
CA ARG A 15 5.12 -8.19 0.82
C ARG A 15 6.07 -7.07 0.40
N LYS A 16 7.12 -7.42 -0.32
CA LYS A 16 8.14 -6.47 -0.80
C LYS A 16 8.03 -6.36 -2.31
N ILE A 17 7.94 -5.14 -2.81
CA ILE A 17 7.90 -4.84 -4.24
C ILE A 17 9.19 -4.08 -4.56
N LYS A 18 10.00 -4.60 -5.47
CA LYS A 18 11.27 -3.97 -5.87
C LYS A 18 10.94 -2.74 -6.72
N VAL A 19 11.59 -1.61 -6.43
CA VAL A 19 11.25 -0.34 -7.11
C VAL A 19 12.41 0.30 -7.88
N ASN A 20 13.63 -0.22 -7.74
CA ASN A 20 14.80 0.28 -8.46
C ASN A 20 15.91 -0.78 -8.61
N ASP A 21 16.90 -0.48 -9.44
CA ASP A 21 18.04 -1.39 -9.68
C ASP A 21 19.00 -1.52 -8.49
N GLU A 22 18.95 -0.58 -7.54
CA GLU A 22 19.73 -0.62 -6.29
C GLU A 22 19.22 -1.68 -5.31
N GLY A 23 18.10 -2.33 -5.61
CA GLY A 23 17.52 -3.38 -4.78
C GLY A 23 16.76 -2.82 -3.58
N GLU A 24 16.26 -1.58 -3.66
CA GLU A 24 15.31 -1.08 -2.67
C GLU A 24 13.89 -1.59 -2.96
N TYR A 25 13.09 -1.65 -1.90
CA TYR A 25 11.72 -2.14 -1.95
C TYR A 25 10.76 -1.20 -1.21
N ILE A 26 9.53 -1.16 -1.68
CA ILE A 26 8.37 -0.71 -0.91
C ILE A 26 7.71 -1.90 -0.23
N GLU A 27 7.02 -1.65 0.88
CA GLU A 27 6.42 -2.68 1.70
C GLU A 27 4.89 -2.55 1.72
N VAL A 28 4.21 -3.68 1.53
CA VAL A 28 2.74 -3.77 1.54
C VAL A 28 2.34 -4.88 2.50
N SER A 29 1.54 -4.57 3.52
CA SER A 29 0.96 -5.61 4.37
C SER A 29 -0.41 -6.03 3.85
N VAL A 30 -0.52 -7.27 3.36
CA VAL A 30 -1.83 -7.82 2.97
C VAL A 30 -2.71 -8.16 4.18
N ASN A 31 -2.18 -8.10 5.40
CA ASN A 31 -2.94 -8.31 6.63
C ASN A 31 -3.35 -6.99 7.30
N ASP A 32 -2.84 -5.83 6.84
CA ASP A 32 -3.37 -4.52 7.23
C ASP A 32 -4.79 -4.36 6.64
N SER A 33 -5.80 -4.29 7.50
CA SER A 33 -7.20 -4.12 7.09
C SER A 33 -7.48 -2.77 6.43
N THR A 34 -6.63 -1.77 6.64
CA THR A 34 -6.80 -0.41 6.13
C THR A 34 -6.05 -0.17 4.82
N PHE A 35 -5.11 -1.04 4.45
CA PHE A 35 -4.21 -0.79 3.32
C PHE A 35 -4.96 -0.55 2.00
N PHE A 36 -5.87 -1.46 1.63
CA PHE A 36 -6.62 -1.37 0.37
C PHE A 36 -7.53 -0.15 0.31
N ASP A 37 -8.12 0.23 1.45
CA ASP A 37 -8.96 1.41 1.59
C ASP A 37 -8.14 2.69 1.39
N ARG A 38 -7.01 2.81 2.11
CA ARG A 38 -6.07 3.94 1.97
C ARG A 38 -5.47 4.03 0.56
N PHE A 39 -5.24 2.91 -0.11
CA PHE A 39 -4.77 2.90 -1.50
C PHE A 39 -5.86 3.39 -2.46
N ALA A 40 -7.11 2.95 -2.31
CA ALA A 40 -8.22 3.44 -3.10
C ALA A 40 -8.44 4.96 -2.88
N ASP A 41 -8.39 5.41 -1.63
CA ASP A 41 -8.48 6.83 -1.27
C ASP A 41 -7.37 7.66 -1.90
N LEU A 42 -6.14 7.13 -1.98
CA LEU A 42 -5.03 7.77 -2.66
C LEU A 42 -5.34 7.98 -4.16
N LEU A 43 -5.84 6.95 -4.84
CA LEU A 43 -6.17 7.03 -6.28
C LEU A 43 -7.26 8.08 -6.55
N VAL A 44 -8.31 8.11 -5.72
CA VAL A 44 -9.37 9.12 -5.80
C VAL A 44 -8.77 10.52 -5.57
N TRP A 45 -7.97 10.67 -4.53
CA TRP A 45 -7.34 11.96 -4.19
C TRP A 45 -6.44 12.47 -5.31
N VAL A 46 -5.62 11.61 -5.94
CA VAL A 46 -4.76 11.99 -7.07
C VAL A 46 -5.61 12.48 -8.24
N GLY A 47 -6.66 11.72 -8.62
CA GLY A 47 -7.55 12.10 -9.71
C GLY A 47 -8.31 13.41 -9.47
N ASP A 48 -8.70 13.69 -8.23
CA ASP A 48 -9.36 14.95 -7.88
C ASP A 48 -8.37 16.14 -7.86
N LYS A 49 -7.14 15.93 -7.41
CA LYS A 49 -6.09 16.95 -7.45
C LYS A 49 -5.64 17.28 -8.85
N GLU A 50 -5.57 16.31 -9.75
CA GLU A 50 -5.29 16.55 -11.17
C GLU A 50 -6.33 17.50 -11.78
N LYS A 51 -7.62 17.25 -11.52
CA LYS A 51 -8.71 18.14 -11.96
C LYS A 51 -8.59 19.54 -11.36
N GLU A 52 -8.30 19.64 -10.05
CA GLU A 52 -8.10 20.92 -9.37
C GLU A 52 -6.94 21.72 -9.98
N LEU A 53 -5.80 21.06 -10.23
CA LEU A 53 -4.62 21.70 -10.83
C LEU A 53 -4.88 22.13 -12.27
N LYS A 54 -5.61 21.33 -13.05
CA LYS A 54 -6.01 21.68 -14.41
C LYS A 54 -6.92 22.92 -14.41
N GLN A 55 -7.97 22.93 -13.59
CA GLN A 55 -8.87 24.08 -13.44
C GLN A 55 -8.13 25.32 -12.96
N TYR A 56 -7.21 25.17 -12.01
CA TYR A 56 -6.40 26.27 -11.51
C TYR A 56 -5.53 26.87 -12.62
N GLY A 57 -4.83 26.03 -13.39
CA GLY A 57 -4.03 26.47 -14.54
C GLY A 57 -4.88 27.12 -15.64
N ASP A 58 -6.08 26.61 -15.88
CA ASP A 58 -7.01 27.20 -16.86
C ASP A 58 -7.55 28.57 -16.42
N THR A 59 -7.71 28.78 -15.12
CA THR A 59 -8.17 30.05 -14.53
C THR A 59 -7.05 31.09 -14.43
N HIS A 60 -5.80 30.63 -14.27
CA HIS A 60 -4.60 31.45 -14.11
C HIS A 60 -3.73 31.35 -15.36
N LYS A 61 -4.31 31.67 -16.53
CA LYS A 61 -3.57 31.75 -17.79
C LYS A 61 -2.78 33.05 -17.84
N ALA A 62 -1.49 32.93 -18.08
CA ALA A 62 -0.66 34.04 -18.50
C ALA A 62 -0.89 34.23 -20.00
N ASP A 63 -1.45 35.37 -20.42
CA ASP A 63 -1.63 35.69 -21.85
C ASP A 63 -0.28 35.96 -22.54
N THR A 64 0.78 36.22 -21.75
CA THR A 64 2.17 36.40 -22.21
C THR A 64 3.17 35.86 -21.19
N LEU A 65 4.41 35.59 -21.63
CA LEU A 65 5.52 35.17 -20.75
C LEU A 65 5.98 36.26 -19.76
N GLU A 66 5.41 37.46 -19.83
CA GLU A 66 5.74 38.60 -18.96
C GLU A 66 5.05 38.49 -17.58
N ASP A 67 3.99 37.69 -17.47
CA ASP A 67 3.33 37.36 -16.19
C ASP A 67 4.05 36.23 -15.44
N MET A 68 5.38 36.38 -15.28
CA MET A 68 6.24 35.43 -14.56
C MET A 68 5.73 35.13 -13.14
N GLU A 69 5.03 36.06 -12.51
CA GLU A 69 4.45 35.86 -11.19
C GLU A 69 3.25 34.89 -11.23
N VAL A 70 2.39 34.98 -12.26
CA VAL A 70 1.27 34.02 -12.45
C VAL A 70 1.80 32.63 -12.73
N VAL A 71 2.83 32.52 -13.59
CA VAL A 71 3.51 31.25 -13.86
C VAL A 71 4.10 30.66 -12.59
N ARG A 72 4.78 31.50 -11.78
CA ARG A 72 5.36 31.08 -10.50
C ARG A 72 4.31 30.56 -9.53
N GLU A 73 3.16 31.23 -9.41
CA GLU A 73 2.08 30.81 -8.51
C GLU A 73 1.47 29.47 -8.94
N VAL A 74 1.23 29.26 -10.24
CA VAL A 74 0.75 27.98 -10.78
C VAL A 74 1.75 26.85 -10.51
N MET A 75 3.04 27.09 -10.76
CA MET A 75 4.08 26.10 -10.49
C MET A 75 4.22 25.79 -9.00
N ARG A 76 4.12 26.81 -8.14
CA ARG A 76 4.16 26.64 -6.69
C ARG A 76 2.99 25.76 -6.20
N LYS A 77 1.77 25.97 -6.69
CA LYS A 77 0.61 25.14 -6.33
C LYS A 77 0.78 23.69 -6.80
N ARG A 78 1.32 23.47 -8.00
CA ARG A 78 1.67 22.12 -8.51
C ARG A 78 2.68 21.45 -7.58
N THR A 79 3.80 22.10 -7.30
CA THR A 79 4.86 21.56 -6.42
C THR A 79 4.31 21.19 -5.04
N GLN A 80 3.49 22.05 -4.43
CA GLN A 80 2.86 21.76 -3.12
C GLN A 80 1.97 20.51 -3.18
N THR A 81 1.20 20.37 -4.27
CA THR A 81 0.31 19.21 -4.45
C THR A 81 1.12 17.92 -4.61
N TYR A 82 2.19 17.93 -5.39
CA TYR A 82 3.03 16.75 -5.56
C TYR A 82 3.83 16.42 -4.29
N GLN A 83 4.23 17.41 -3.50
CA GLN A 83 4.80 17.18 -2.16
C GLN A 83 3.79 16.49 -1.21
N GLU A 84 2.51 16.90 -1.22
CA GLU A 84 1.47 16.22 -0.45
C GLU A 84 1.27 14.77 -0.95
N CYS A 85 1.31 14.56 -2.27
CA CYS A 85 1.24 13.22 -2.85
C CYS A 85 2.39 12.33 -2.34
N CYS A 86 3.63 12.85 -2.32
CA CYS A 86 4.77 12.12 -1.78
C CYS A 86 4.58 11.74 -0.30
N GLN A 87 4.06 12.65 0.52
CA GLN A 87 3.79 12.36 1.93
C GLN A 87 2.77 11.23 2.08
N ARG A 88 1.70 11.24 1.27
CA ARG A 88 0.68 10.17 1.28
C ARG A 88 1.27 8.83 0.85
N LEU A 89 2.12 8.83 -0.17
CA LEU A 89 2.82 7.63 -0.63
C LEU A 89 3.75 7.06 0.44
N ASP A 90 4.55 7.89 1.10
CA ASP A 90 5.43 7.47 2.19
C ASP A 90 4.64 6.91 3.39
N VAL A 91 3.48 7.51 3.72
CA VAL A 91 2.60 6.98 4.78
C VAL A 91 2.00 5.62 4.41
N LEU A 92 1.73 5.38 3.13
CA LEU A 92 1.09 4.16 2.67
C LEU A 92 2.08 2.99 2.49
N PHE A 93 3.25 3.27 1.93
CA PHE A 93 4.23 2.28 1.50
C PHE A 93 5.49 2.22 2.38
N GLY A 94 5.53 3.07 3.41
CA GLY A 94 6.62 3.16 4.38
C GLY A 94 7.59 4.30 4.08
N GLU A 95 8.36 4.64 5.12
CA GLU A 95 9.29 5.78 5.09
C GLU A 95 10.27 5.70 3.92
N GLY A 96 10.42 6.84 3.22
CA GLY A 96 11.30 6.98 2.09
C GLY A 96 10.83 6.28 0.81
N CYS A 97 9.57 5.86 0.71
CA CYS A 97 8.98 5.33 -0.51
C CYS A 97 9.31 6.23 -1.72
N CYS A 98 9.05 7.53 -1.61
CA CYS A 98 9.25 8.46 -2.72
C CYS A 98 10.70 8.58 -3.15
N ARG A 99 11.64 8.60 -2.18
CA ARG A 99 13.07 8.58 -2.51
C ARG A 99 13.46 7.32 -3.27
N LYS A 100 12.96 6.16 -2.84
CA LYS A 100 13.26 4.86 -3.45
C LYS A 100 12.71 4.75 -4.88
N VAL A 101 11.50 5.27 -5.11
CA VAL A 101 10.80 5.16 -6.39
C VAL A 101 11.24 6.26 -7.37
N PHE A 102 11.31 7.50 -6.91
CA PHE A 102 11.48 8.68 -7.77
C PHE A 102 12.88 9.32 -7.66
N GLY A 103 13.69 8.93 -6.68
CA GLY A 103 14.94 9.59 -6.35
C GLY A 103 14.75 10.85 -5.49
N ASN A 104 15.80 11.68 -5.39
CA ASN A 104 15.80 12.87 -4.55
C ASN A 104 15.16 14.10 -5.27
N VAL A 105 13.92 13.95 -5.71
CA VAL A 105 13.16 14.97 -6.45
C VAL A 105 11.71 15.03 -5.97
N VAL A 106 11.00 16.11 -6.32
CA VAL A 106 9.53 16.12 -6.27
C VAL A 106 9.05 15.65 -7.65
N PRO A 107 8.39 14.48 -7.76
CA PRO A 107 7.89 13.97 -9.04
C PRO A 107 6.76 14.85 -9.57
N ASP A 108 6.60 14.91 -10.88
CA ASP A 108 5.44 15.54 -11.51
C ASP A 108 4.29 14.52 -11.69
N ASP A 109 3.20 14.96 -12.30
CA ASP A 109 2.02 14.12 -12.55
C ASP A 109 2.34 12.91 -13.42
N LEU A 110 3.18 13.06 -14.44
CA LEU A 110 3.50 11.95 -15.34
C LEU A 110 4.22 10.83 -14.59
N LEU A 111 5.20 11.18 -13.76
CA LEU A 111 5.97 10.20 -13.01
C LEU A 111 5.15 9.55 -11.88
N ILE A 112 4.26 10.32 -11.22
CA ILE A 112 3.33 9.77 -10.23
C ILE A 112 2.35 8.79 -10.88
N MET A 113 1.76 9.16 -12.02
CA MET A 113 0.78 8.32 -12.71
C MET A 113 1.42 7.04 -13.24
N ASP A 114 2.60 7.10 -13.86
CA ASP A 114 3.34 5.91 -14.32
C ASP A 114 3.58 4.92 -13.18
N PHE A 115 4.00 5.42 -12.00
CA PHE A 115 4.16 4.58 -10.83
C PHE A 115 2.85 3.94 -10.37
N LEU A 116 1.76 4.71 -10.28
CA LEU A 116 0.46 4.19 -9.84
C LEU A 116 -0.13 3.18 -10.84
N GLU A 117 0.05 3.40 -12.14
CA GLU A 117 -0.38 2.48 -13.20
C GLU A 117 0.36 1.14 -13.13
N GLN A 118 1.67 1.16 -12.90
CA GLN A 118 2.46 -0.07 -12.72
C GLN A 118 2.14 -0.78 -11.41
N LEU A 119 1.87 -0.02 -10.34
CA LEU A 119 1.65 -0.57 -9.00
C LEU A 119 0.25 -1.19 -8.83
N THR A 120 -0.78 -0.55 -9.40
CA THR A 120 -2.18 -0.99 -9.27
C THR A 120 -2.39 -2.49 -9.54
N PRO A 121 -1.93 -3.07 -10.67
CA PRO A 121 -2.13 -4.50 -10.93
C PRO A 121 -1.43 -5.41 -9.91
N VAL A 122 -0.27 -4.98 -9.37
CA VAL A 122 0.44 -5.71 -8.31
C VAL A 122 -0.40 -5.71 -7.02
N ILE A 123 -0.97 -4.57 -6.65
CA ILE A 123 -1.85 -4.46 -5.48
C ILE A 123 -3.13 -5.29 -5.65
N GLU A 124 -3.72 -5.32 -6.84
CA GLU A 124 -4.87 -6.17 -7.12
C GLU A 124 -4.55 -7.65 -6.97
N GLU A 125 -3.38 -8.10 -7.43
CA GLU A 125 -2.92 -9.48 -7.26
C GLU A 125 -2.77 -9.83 -5.77
N LEU A 126 -2.17 -8.93 -4.98
CA LEU A 126 -2.06 -9.08 -3.53
C LEU A 126 -3.43 -9.13 -2.83
N GLY A 127 -4.40 -8.33 -3.29
CA GLY A 127 -5.77 -8.38 -2.80
C GLY A 127 -6.46 -9.72 -3.09
N LYS A 128 -6.26 -10.26 -4.29
CA LYS A 128 -6.75 -11.60 -4.66
C LYS A 128 -6.07 -12.68 -3.80
N GLU A 129 -4.78 -12.56 -3.52
CA GLU A 129 -4.03 -13.46 -2.62
C GLU A 129 -4.63 -13.45 -1.21
N ARG A 130 -4.87 -12.25 -0.64
CA ARG A 130 -5.48 -12.09 0.69
C ARG A 130 -6.81 -12.82 0.81
N ASN A 131 -7.72 -12.61 -0.15
CA ASN A 131 -9.05 -13.23 -0.12
C ASN A 131 -8.97 -14.76 -0.18
N LYS A 132 -8.06 -15.30 -1.01
CA LYS A 132 -7.77 -16.75 -1.04
C LYS A 132 -7.23 -17.24 0.31
N ASN A 133 -6.24 -16.56 0.88
CA ASN A 133 -5.62 -16.95 2.15
C ASN A 133 -6.60 -16.90 3.33
N LEU A 134 -7.49 -15.90 3.39
CA LEU A 134 -8.55 -15.81 4.39
C LEU A 134 -9.52 -16.99 4.25
N SER A 135 -9.94 -17.31 3.03
CA SER A 135 -10.83 -18.47 2.80
C SER A 135 -10.20 -19.80 3.20
N LEU A 136 -8.89 -19.99 3.00
CA LEU A 136 -8.16 -21.20 3.38
C LEU A 136 -7.89 -21.27 4.89
N LYS A 137 -7.43 -20.18 5.50
CA LYS A 137 -7.12 -20.12 6.94
C LYS A 137 -8.39 -20.30 7.78
N TYR A 138 -9.51 -19.68 7.39
CA TYR A 138 -10.78 -19.69 8.13
C TYR A 138 -11.86 -20.64 7.57
N ASN A 139 -11.50 -21.57 6.67
CA ASN A 139 -12.46 -22.58 6.22
C ASN A 139 -12.97 -23.39 7.44
N ARG A 140 -14.23 -23.15 7.83
CA ARG A 140 -14.93 -23.77 8.98
C ARG A 140 -15.01 -25.30 8.90
N SER A 141 -14.61 -25.88 7.77
CA SER A 141 -14.51 -27.32 7.53
C SER A 141 -13.29 -28.01 8.15
N ARG A 142 -12.39 -27.28 8.84
CA ARG A 142 -11.43 -27.92 9.76
C ARG A 142 -12.18 -28.48 10.97
N LYS A 143 -12.80 -29.66 10.78
CA LYS A 143 -13.08 -30.60 11.88
C LYS A 143 -11.78 -30.72 12.66
N GLY A 144 -11.77 -30.21 13.89
CA GLY A 144 -10.62 -30.32 14.77
C GLY A 144 -10.13 -31.76 14.78
N ALA A 145 -8.84 -31.97 14.50
CA ALA A 145 -8.16 -33.23 14.71
C ALA A 145 -7.96 -33.52 16.21
N ALA A 146 -9.05 -33.40 16.98
CA ALA A 146 -9.13 -33.61 18.41
C ALA A 146 -10.49 -34.23 18.76
N SER A 147 -10.74 -35.42 18.23
CA SER A 147 -11.47 -36.46 18.95
C SER A 147 -10.95 -37.80 18.46
N THR A 148 -9.65 -38.02 18.69
CA THR A 148 -9.05 -39.34 18.59
C THR A 148 -9.75 -40.20 19.64
N LYS A 149 -10.65 -41.06 19.16
CA LYS A 149 -11.18 -42.27 19.77
C LYS A 149 -10.61 -42.55 21.16
N ARG A 150 -11.45 -42.43 22.20
CA ARG A 150 -11.26 -43.20 23.44
C ARG A 150 -10.99 -44.64 23.01
N LYS A 151 -9.76 -45.10 23.22
CA LYS A 151 -9.40 -46.51 23.10
C LYS A 151 -10.26 -47.23 24.12
N THR A 152 -11.27 -47.97 23.66
CA THR A 152 -11.96 -48.98 24.47
C THR A 152 -10.89 -49.95 24.95
N LEU A 153 -10.66 -49.97 26.26
CA LEU A 153 -9.86 -51.02 26.91
C LEU A 153 -10.68 -52.32 26.82
N PRO A 154 -10.08 -53.43 26.34
CA PRO A 154 -10.77 -54.70 26.29
C PRO A 154 -10.85 -55.33 27.69
N GLY A 155 -12.06 -55.78 28.05
CA GLY A 155 -12.32 -56.93 28.91
C GLY A 155 -11.75 -56.94 30.33
N SER A 156 -12.63 -56.78 31.30
CA SER A 156 -12.56 -57.57 32.54
C SER A 156 -13.97 -58.01 32.90
N ASP A 157 -14.41 -59.09 32.26
CA ASP A 157 -15.44 -59.96 32.81
C ASP A 157 -14.76 -60.86 33.86
N VAL A 158 -15.51 -61.09 34.94
CA VAL A 158 -15.28 -61.92 36.15
C VAL A 158 -14.53 -61.23 37.29
#